data_AF-A0A1U7VKX3-F1
#
_entry.id   AF-A0A1U7VKX3-F1
#
_cell.length_a   1.000
_cell.length_b   1.000
_cell.length_c   1.000
_cell.angle_alpha   90.00
_cell.angle_beta   90.00
_cell.angle_gamma   90.00
#
_symmetry.space_group_name_H-M   'P 1'
#
loop_
_entity.id
_entity.type
_entity.pdbx_description
1 polymer ?
#
loop_
_entity_poly.entity_id
_entity_poly.type
_entity_poly.pdbx_seq_one_letter_code
_entity_poly.pdbx_strand_id
1 'polypeptide(L)'
;MRSTISFTDGDWKAIIAKHGEAMWLKVKDKFEVSGMREHVLQALVVDTMRRLFRAWKTRLHKEYNLYTTDKERLSHRPDDVTPEDWVFLVGLFGSPKFKAASERNKLNRGKQIT
;
A
#
# COMPACT_ATOMS: atom_id res chain seq x y z
N MET A 1 -6.61 0.07 15.13
CA MET A 1 -6.31 -0.98 14.12
C MET A 1 -6.94 -0.58 12.79
N ARG A 2 -6.15 -0.37 11.71
CA ARG A 2 -6.70 -0.15 10.35
C ARG A 2 -7.03 -1.52 9.75
N SER A 3 -8.30 -1.93 9.85
CA SER A 3 -8.74 -3.32 9.77
C SER A 3 -9.44 -3.71 8.46
N THR A 4 -8.85 -3.47 7.28
CA THR A 4 -9.52 -4.00 6.06
C THR A 4 -8.57 -4.51 4.98
N ILE A 5 -7.30 -4.12 4.94
CA ILE A 5 -6.41 -4.53 3.85
C ILE A 5 -5.14 -5.11 4.44
N SER A 6 -4.73 -6.26 3.91
CA SER A 6 -3.44 -6.88 4.18
C SER A 6 -2.55 -6.83 2.93
N PHE A 7 -1.23 -6.81 3.12
CA PHE A 7 -0.27 -6.93 2.03
C PHE A 7 -0.17 -8.37 1.49
N THR A 8 -0.60 -9.36 2.27
CA THR A 8 -0.70 -10.76 1.84
C THR A 8 -1.86 -11.01 0.87
N ASP A 9 -2.80 -10.07 0.75
CA ASP A 9 -3.93 -10.16 -0.18
C ASP A 9 -3.54 -9.97 -1.66
N GLY A 10 -2.27 -9.64 -1.93
CA GLY A 10 -1.71 -9.57 -3.27
C GLY A 10 -1.55 -8.15 -3.79
N ASP A 11 -1.73 -7.97 -5.09
CA ASP A 11 -1.62 -6.65 -5.72
C ASP A 11 -2.88 -5.80 -5.49
N TRP A 12 -2.84 -4.54 -5.93
CA TRP A 12 -3.97 -3.63 -5.76
C TRP A 12 -5.27 -4.14 -6.40
N LYS A 13 -5.17 -4.91 -7.50
CA LYS A 13 -6.35 -5.47 -8.16
C LYS A 13 -6.99 -6.55 -7.29
N ALA A 14 -6.17 -7.44 -6.73
CA ALA A 14 -6.63 -8.48 -5.82
C ALA A 14 -7.24 -7.88 -4.53
N ILE A 15 -6.58 -6.86 -3.96
CA ILE A 15 -7.05 -6.13 -2.78
C ILE A 15 -8.43 -5.49 -3.05
N ILE A 16 -8.61 -4.81 -4.18
CA ILE A 16 -9.90 -4.20 -4.53
C ILE A 16 -10.96 -5.24 -4.81
N ALA A 17 -10.62 -6.34 -5.48
CA ALA A 17 -11.58 -7.42 -5.70
C ALA A 17 -12.08 -8.03 -4.39
N LYS A 18 -11.19 -8.15 -3.38
CA LYS A 18 -11.53 -8.74 -2.08
C LYS A 18 -12.24 -7.77 -1.12
N HIS A 19 -11.79 -6.51 -1.07
CA HIS A 19 -12.17 -5.57 -0.02
C HIS A 19 -12.87 -4.31 -0.53
N GLY A 20 -12.91 -4.10 -1.85
CA GLY A 20 -13.36 -2.85 -2.48
C GLY A 20 -14.78 -2.47 -2.12
N GLU A 21 -15.70 -3.45 -2.10
CA GLU A 21 -17.10 -3.22 -1.75
C GLU A 21 -17.25 -2.82 -0.27
N ALA A 22 -16.63 -3.55 0.65
CA ALA A 22 -16.68 -3.23 2.07
C ALA A 22 -16.09 -1.84 2.37
N MET A 23 -15.01 -1.47 1.67
CA MET A 23 -14.43 -0.12 1.77
C MET A 23 -15.36 0.96 1.20
N TRP A 24 -16.03 0.68 0.08
CA TRP A 24 -17.00 1.58 -0.53
C TRP A 24 -18.20 1.83 0.39
N LEU A 25 -18.77 0.78 0.98
CA LEU A 25 -19.89 0.90 1.92
C LEU A 25 -19.52 1.76 3.15
N LYS A 26 -18.31 1.61 3.68
CA LYS A 26 -17.81 2.47 4.79
C LYS A 26 -17.68 3.94 4.40
N VAL A 27 -17.37 4.24 3.14
CA VAL A 27 -17.32 5.62 2.66
C VAL A 27 -18.75 6.16 2.51
N LYS A 28 -19.67 5.39 1.94
CA LYS A 28 -21.08 5.79 1.84
C LYS A 28 -21.75 6.05 3.19
N ASP A 29 -21.44 5.23 4.19
CA ASP A 29 -21.95 5.38 5.55
C ASP A 29 -21.46 6.67 6.23
N LYS A 30 -20.22 7.09 5.94
CA LYS A 30 -19.58 8.25 6.59
C LYS A 30 -19.81 9.58 5.89
N PHE A 31 -20.10 9.57 4.60
CA PHE A 31 -20.20 10.78 3.79
C PHE A 31 -21.58 10.83 3.15
N GLU A 32 -22.33 11.89 3.42
CA GLU A 32 -23.55 12.19 2.67
C GLU A 32 -23.16 12.67 1.27
N VAL A 33 -23.44 11.86 0.26
CA VAL A 33 -23.08 12.16 -1.12
C VAL A 33 -24.29 12.73 -1.83
N SER A 34 -24.40 14.06 -1.87
CA SER A 34 -25.39 14.75 -2.70
C SER A 34 -24.73 15.35 -3.95
N GLY A 35 -25.35 15.18 -5.13
CA GLY A 35 -24.98 15.90 -6.35
C GLY A 35 -23.93 15.27 -7.26
N MET A 36 -23.31 14.14 -6.88
CA MET A 36 -22.39 13.37 -7.75
C MET A 36 -23.00 12.01 -8.10
N ARG A 37 -22.83 11.55 -9.35
CA ARG A 37 -23.22 10.19 -9.76
C ARG A 37 -22.42 9.15 -8.98
N GLU A 38 -23.10 8.13 -8.45
CA GLU A 38 -22.50 7.12 -7.57
C GLU A 38 -21.23 6.48 -8.17
N HIS A 39 -21.27 6.09 -9.45
CA HIS A 39 -20.13 5.47 -10.13
C HIS A 39 -18.90 6.40 -10.25
N VAL A 40 -19.11 7.72 -10.37
CA VAL A 40 -18.00 8.70 -10.43
C VAL A 40 -17.34 8.79 -9.07
N LEU A 41 -18.15 8.86 -8.01
CA LEU A 41 -17.61 8.86 -6.65
C LEU A 41 -16.90 7.56 -6.33
N GLN A 42 -17.47 6.41 -6.69
CA GLN A 42 -16.84 5.11 -6.48
C GLN A 42 -15.47 5.04 -7.17
N ALA A 43 -15.36 5.53 -8.41
CA ALA A 43 -14.09 5.61 -9.13
C ALA A 43 -13.07 6.52 -8.42
N LEU A 44 -13.50 7.69 -7.94
CA LEU A 44 -12.65 8.62 -7.18
C LEU A 44 -12.14 7.98 -5.88
N VAL A 45 -13.00 7.26 -5.18
CA VAL A 45 -12.66 6.55 -3.93
C VAL A 45 -11.63 5.46 -4.20
N VAL A 46 -11.84 4.64 -5.24
CA VAL A 46 -10.87 3.59 -5.62
C VAL A 46 -9.51 4.19 -5.99
N ASP A 47 -9.47 5.29 -6.76
CA ASP A 47 -8.20 5.94 -7.10
C ASP A 47 -7.52 6.55 -5.87
N THR A 48 -8.28 7.18 -4.98
CA THR A 48 -7.78 7.74 -3.71
C THR A 48 -7.16 6.64 -2.85
N MET A 49 -7.87 5.52 -2.66
CA MET A 49 -7.36 4.40 -1.87
C MET A 49 -6.11 3.79 -2.50
N ARG A 50 -6.03 3.71 -3.83
CA ARG A 50 -4.83 3.25 -4.54
C ARG A 50 -3.62 4.13 -4.25
N ARG A 51 -3.80 5.46 -4.26
CA ARG A 51 -2.75 6.43 -3.93
C ARG A 51 -2.30 6.27 -2.48
N LEU A 52 -3.25 6.16 -1.54
CA LEU A 52 -2.96 5.96 -0.13
C LEU A 52 -2.21 4.65 0.13
N PHE A 53 -2.62 3.55 -0.49
CA PHE A 53 -1.93 2.25 -0.39
C PHE A 53 -0.49 2.33 -0.90
N ARG A 54 -0.26 3.00 -2.04
CA ARG A 54 1.09 3.22 -2.59
C ARG A 54 1.96 4.10 -1.69
N ALA A 55 1.38 5.16 -1.13
CA ALA A 55 2.07 6.05 -0.20
C ALA A 55 2.46 5.30 1.08
N TRP A 56 1.54 4.48 1.62
CA TRP A 56 1.80 3.63 2.77
C TRP A 56 2.93 2.64 2.51
N LYS A 57 2.87 1.88 1.40
CA LYS A 57 3.96 0.96 1.00
C LYS A 57 5.31 1.68 0.84
N THR A 58 5.31 2.90 0.31
CA THR A 58 6.52 3.72 0.15
C THR A 58 7.09 4.12 1.51
N ARG A 59 6.25 4.54 2.47
CA ARG A 59 6.67 4.84 3.84
C ARG A 59 7.27 3.60 4.52
N LEU A 60 6.61 2.45 4.41
CA LEU A 60 7.10 1.19 4.97
C LEU A 60 8.44 0.73 4.36
N HIS A 61 8.65 0.98 3.06
CA HIS A 61 9.95 0.71 2.46
C HIS A 61 11.05 1.67 2.97
N LYS A 62 10.72 2.89 3.40
CA LYS A 62 11.69 3.76 4.08
C LYS A 62 12.07 3.19 5.44
N GLU A 63 11.10 2.75 6.23
CA GLU A 63 11.34 2.07 7.52
C GLU A 63 12.24 0.84 7.35
N TYR A 64 11.96 0.02 6.34
CA TYR A 64 12.77 -1.15 5.99
C TYR A 64 14.25 -0.80 5.73
N ASN A 65 14.51 0.36 5.10
CA ASN A 65 15.86 0.80 4.75
C ASN A 65 16.63 1.45 5.90
N LEU A 66 16.00 1.71 7.05
CA LEU A 66 16.70 2.21 8.24
C LEU A 66 17.63 1.17 8.86
N TYR A 67 17.37 -0.12 8.61
CA TYR A 67 18.09 -1.23 9.21
C TYR A 67 18.77 -2.10 8.15
N THR A 68 19.87 -2.74 8.53
CA THR A 68 20.66 -3.55 7.59
C THR A 68 20.23 -5.01 7.63
N THR A 69 19.94 -5.54 8.82
CA THR A 69 19.58 -6.96 9.02
C THR A 69 18.08 -7.18 9.13
N ASP A 70 17.61 -8.35 8.70
CA ASP A 70 16.18 -8.70 8.83
C ASP A 70 15.75 -8.85 10.29
N LYS A 71 16.65 -9.26 11.19
CA LYS A 71 16.36 -9.34 12.63
C LYS A 71 16.05 -7.96 13.23
N GLU A 72 16.81 -6.93 12.86
CA GLU A 72 16.54 -5.55 13.25
C GLU A 72 15.24 -5.05 12.64
N ARG A 73 15.00 -5.29 11.35
CA ARG A 73 13.76 -4.89 10.68
C ARG A 73 12.54 -5.48 11.37
N LEU A 74 12.55 -6.77 11.69
CA LEU A 74 11.44 -7.47 12.34
C LEU A 74 11.17 -6.98 13.77
N SER A 75 12.21 -6.55 14.49
CA SER A 75 12.03 -5.96 15.83
C SER A 75 11.52 -4.52 15.82
N HIS A 76 11.71 -3.79 14.71
CA HIS A 76 11.24 -2.40 14.53
C HIS A 76 10.02 -2.32 13.62
N ARG A 77 9.00 -3.14 13.89
CA ARG A 77 7.73 -3.11 13.16
C ARG A 77 6.96 -1.80 13.45
N PRO A 78 6.47 -1.08 12.44
CA PRO A 78 5.55 0.04 12.64
C PRO A 78 4.21 -0.38 13.27
N ASP A 79 3.68 0.42 14.19
CA ASP A 79 2.45 0.11 14.96
C ASP A 79 1.18 -0.07 14.11
N ASP A 80 1.16 0.52 12.91
CA ASP A 80 0.01 0.46 12.01
C ASP A 80 0.07 -0.72 11.02
N VAL A 81 1.01 -1.65 11.20
CA VAL A 81 1.17 -2.87 10.38
C VAL A 81 1.02 -4.11 11.26
N THR A 82 0.30 -5.12 10.78
CA THR A 82 0.19 -6.40 11.48
C THR A 82 1.54 -7.15 11.46
N PRO A 83 1.84 -8.01 12.46
CA PRO A 83 3.06 -8.82 12.43
C PRO A 83 3.20 -9.63 11.13
N GLU A 84 2.08 -10.21 10.65
CA GLU A 84 2.04 -11.04 9.46
C GLU A 84 2.39 -10.23 8.20
N ASP A 85 1.81 -9.04 8.06
CA ASP A 85 2.12 -8.14 6.94
C ASP A 85 3.56 -7.67 6.99
N TRP A 86 4.09 -7.40 8.18
CA TRP A 86 5.47 -6.92 8.30
C TRP A 86 6.48 -7.99 7.91
N VAL A 87 6.29 -9.24 8.37
CA VAL A 87 7.11 -10.38 7.94
C VAL A 87 7.06 -10.54 6.42
N PHE A 88 5.85 -10.48 5.83
CA PHE A 88 5.67 -10.54 4.39
C PHE A 88 6.41 -9.40 3.66
N LEU A 89 6.32 -8.17 4.16
CA LEU A 89 6.95 -7.00 3.56
C LEU A 89 8.48 -7.04 3.64
N VAL A 90 9.06 -7.48 4.76
CA VAL A 90 10.51 -7.65 4.90
C VAL A 90 11.02 -8.63 3.83
N GLY A 91 10.36 -9.78 3.67
CA GLY A 91 10.67 -10.73 2.60
C GLY A 91 10.49 -10.15 1.19
N LEU A 92 9.40 -9.42 0.96
CA LEU A 92 9.09 -8.78 -0.31
C LEU A 92 10.18 -7.76 -0.71
N PHE A 93 10.53 -6.85 0.20
CA PHE A 93 11.53 -5.80 -0.03
C PHE A 93 12.95 -6.37 -0.16
N GLY A 94 13.24 -7.44 0.59
CA GLY A 94 14.50 -8.19 0.49
C GLY A 94 14.67 -8.93 -0.84
N SER A 95 13.56 -9.28 -1.52
CA SER A 95 13.57 -10.12 -2.70
C SER A 95 14.38 -9.51 -3.86
N PRO A 96 15.16 -10.33 -4.62
CA PRO A 96 15.91 -9.86 -5.78
C PRO A 96 15.03 -9.14 -6.81
N LYS A 97 13.81 -9.67 -7.03
CA LYS A 97 12.83 -9.10 -7.97
C LYS A 97 12.44 -7.67 -7.58
N PHE A 98 12.17 -7.43 -6.29
CA PHE A 98 11.79 -6.10 -5.82
C PHE A 98 12.97 -5.13 -5.89
N LYS A 99 14.17 -5.54 -5.46
CA LYS A 99 15.39 -4.73 -5.54
C LYS A 99 15.71 -4.32 -6.97
N ALA A 100 15.68 -5.26 -7.92
CA ALA A 100 15.91 -4.97 -9.34
C ALA A 100 14.89 -3.98 -9.91
N ALA A 101 13.60 -4.12 -9.54
CA ALA A 101 12.57 -3.18 -9.95
C ALA A 101 12.77 -1.78 -9.33
N SER A 102 13.18 -1.72 -8.06
CA SER A 102 13.48 -0.47 -7.35
C SER A 102 14.64 0.30 -7.99
N GLU A 103 15.76 -0.38 -8.28
CA GLU A 103 16.92 0.24 -8.92
C GLU A 103 16.60 0.76 -10.31
N ARG A 104 15.90 -0.03 -11.13
CA ARG A 104 15.42 0.43 -12.45
C ARG A 104 14.54 1.67 -12.35
N ASN A 105 13.62 1.71 -11.37
CA ASN A 105 12.77 2.88 -11.16
C ASN A 105 13.56 4.11 -10.71
N LYS A 106 14.58 3.93 -9.88
CA LYS A 106 15.50 5.00 -9.45
C LYS A 106 16.27 5.58 -10.64
N LEU A 107 16.82 4.72 -11.50
CA LEU A 107 17.51 5.13 -12.73
C LEU A 107 16.58 5.89 -13.69
N ASN A 108 15.33 5.42 -13.84
CA ASN A 108 14.34 6.09 -14.69
C ASN A 108 13.95 7.48 -14.17
N ARG A 109 13.81 7.64 -12.85
CA ARG A 109 13.54 8.95 -12.23
C ARG A 109 14.69 9.93 -12.45
N GLY A 110 15.94 9.47 -12.37
CA GLY A 110 17.10 10.31 -12.65
C GLY A 110 17.18 10.82 -14.11
N LYS A 111 16.48 10.17 -15.04
CA LYS A 111 16.39 10.57 -16.45
C LYS A 111 15.19 11.48 -16.74
N GLN A 112 14.27 11.66 -15.80
CA GLN A 112 13.16 12.59 -15.98
C GLN A 112 13.68 14.01 -15.83
N ILE A 113 13.76 14.73 -16.95
CA ILE A 113 13.90 16.18 -16.97
C ILE A 113 12.57 16.72 -16.43
N THR A 114 12.61 17.39 -15.28
CA THR A 114 11.43 18.02 -14.65
C THR A 114 11.37 19.48 -15.03
#